data_AF-A0A497M585-F1
#
_entry.id   AF-A0A497M585-F1
#
_cell.length_a   1.000
_cell.length_b   1.000
_cell.length_c   1.000
_cell.angle_alpha   90.00
_cell.angle_beta   90.00
_cell.angle_gamma   90.00
#
_symmetry.space_group_name_H-M   'P 1'
#
loop_
_entity.id
_entity.type
_entity.pdbx_description
1 polymer ?
#
loop_
_entity_poly.entity_id
_entity_poly.type
_entity_poly.pdbx_seq_one_letter_code
_entity_poly.pdbx_strand_id
1 'polypeptide(L)'
;MEMRRKRLRDVLADKLSPEELRKIYNSYDVIGDVAVIRLRDDVADKAEIIAEAIMETQSRVKTVLRQVSPVSDVYRIRRLEWVRGEKKTETKYKEFGCVFKVDLAKAYFSPRLSNERIRIARKIKEGEVIVNMFAGVGTYSIIIAKHSKPKKVYSIDINPEAVRYMEQNIAINKVQGIVVPILGDAREVIEKNLKRQADRILMPLPEKALEYLD
;
A
#
# COMPACT_ATOMS: atom_id res chain seq x y z
N MET A 1 28.49 -16.54 14.65
CA MET A 1 28.76 -15.25 13.98
C MET A 1 27.49 -14.79 13.31
N GLU A 2 26.83 -13.77 13.85
CA GLU A 2 25.65 -13.18 13.24
C GLU A 2 26.11 -12.39 12.00
N MET A 3 25.78 -12.88 10.80
CA MET A 3 26.08 -12.16 9.56
C MET A 3 25.37 -10.81 9.60
N ARG A 4 26.11 -9.74 9.85
CA ARG A 4 25.62 -8.36 9.73
C ARG A 4 25.08 -8.20 8.31
N ARG A 5 23.77 -8.02 8.18
CA ARG A 5 23.09 -7.84 6.90
C ARG A 5 23.73 -6.65 6.18
N LYS A 6 24.38 -6.89 5.04
CA LYS A 6 25.02 -5.84 4.24
C LYS A 6 23.98 -4.77 3.92
N ARG A 7 24.30 -3.49 4.14
CA ARG A 7 23.39 -2.41 3.76
C ARG A 7 23.46 -2.25 2.24
N LEU A 8 22.37 -1.81 1.62
CA LEU A 8 22.30 -1.58 0.17
C LEU A 8 23.46 -0.69 -0.30
N ARG A 9 23.78 0.35 0.46
CA ARG A 9 24.91 1.25 0.15
C ARG A 9 26.26 0.56 0.17
N ASP A 10 26.48 -0.37 1.09
CA ASP A 10 27.76 -1.07 1.20
C ASP A 10 27.98 -1.92 -0.06
N VAL A 11 26.93 -2.60 -0.55
CA VAL A 11 26.97 -3.39 -1.79
C VAL A 11 27.14 -2.50 -3.02
N LEU A 12 26.49 -1.33 -3.04
CA LEU A 12 26.59 -0.40 -4.16
C LEU A 12 27.93 0.35 -4.19
N ALA A 13 28.58 0.54 -3.05
CA ALA A 13 29.86 1.25 -2.97
C ALA A 13 30.98 0.56 -3.76
N ASP A 14 30.90 -0.77 -3.89
CA ASP A 14 31.83 -1.57 -4.68
C ASP A 14 31.52 -1.52 -6.19
N LYS A 15 30.32 -1.04 -6.58
CA LYS A 15 29.81 -1.09 -7.96
C LYS A 15 29.64 0.30 -8.61
N LEU A 16 29.61 1.37 -7.83
CA LEU A 16 29.27 2.72 -8.28
C LEU A 16 30.26 3.76 -7.74
N SER A 17 30.45 4.84 -8.50
CA SER A 17 31.27 5.97 -8.06
C SER A 17 30.63 6.72 -6.87
N PRO A 18 31.43 7.45 -6.07
CA PRO A 18 30.90 8.29 -4.99
C PRO A 18 29.86 9.32 -5.44
N GLU A 19 29.96 9.82 -6.67
CA GLU A 19 29.00 10.78 -7.23
C GLU A 19 27.65 10.10 -7.54
N GLU A 20 27.67 8.95 -8.20
CA GLU A 20 26.47 8.16 -8.51
C GLU A 20 25.76 7.72 -7.22
N LEU A 21 26.51 7.26 -6.21
CA LEU A 21 25.95 6.84 -4.92
C LEU A 21 25.21 7.96 -4.17
N ARG A 22 25.63 9.22 -4.35
CA ARG A 22 24.95 10.39 -3.76
C ARG A 22 23.62 10.68 -4.45
N LYS A 23 23.46 10.28 -5.71
CA LYS A 23 22.24 10.49 -6.51
C LYS A 23 21.19 9.41 -6.26
N ILE A 24 21.58 8.26 -5.69
CA ILE A 24 20.67 7.16 -5.35
C ILE A 24 19.83 7.49 -4.11
N TYR A 25 18.52 7.29 -4.21
CA TYR A 25 17.60 7.42 -3.09
C TYR A 25 17.91 6.39 -1.98
N ASN A 26 17.90 6.86 -0.74
CA ASN A 26 18.19 6.03 0.43
C ASN A 26 17.10 5.03 0.76
N SER A 27 15.87 5.30 0.31
CA SER A 27 14.68 4.55 0.68
C SER A 27 13.96 4.02 -0.55
N TYR A 28 13.46 2.80 -0.40
CA TYR A 28 12.59 2.12 -1.34
C TYR A 28 11.52 1.38 -0.54
N ASP A 29 10.39 1.09 -1.18
CA ASP A 29 9.29 0.39 -0.51
C ASP A 29 9.42 -1.10 -0.80
N VAL A 30 9.27 -1.94 0.23
CA VAL A 30 9.13 -3.39 0.08
C VAL A 30 7.69 -3.78 0.41
N ILE A 31 6.98 -4.32 -0.58
CA ILE A 31 5.61 -4.79 -0.45
C ILE A 31 5.61 -6.30 -0.73
N GLY A 32 5.48 -7.10 0.32
CA GLY A 32 5.58 -8.56 0.19
C GLY A 32 6.96 -8.96 -0.30
N ASP A 33 7.01 -9.56 -1.48
CA ASP A 33 8.23 -9.96 -2.19
C ASP A 33 8.61 -9.01 -3.35
N VAL A 34 7.95 -7.86 -3.47
CA VAL A 34 8.24 -6.85 -4.50
C VAL A 34 8.91 -5.62 -3.87
N ALA A 35 10.03 -5.19 -4.41
CA ALA A 35 10.63 -3.89 -4.08
C ALA A 35 10.27 -2.84 -5.15
N VAL A 36 9.88 -1.65 -4.72
CA VAL A 36 9.59 -0.52 -5.61
C VAL A 36 10.63 0.57 -5.37
N ILE A 37 11.46 0.82 -6.38
CA ILE A 37 12.51 1.85 -6.36
C ILE A 37 12.07 3.10 -7.11
N ARG A 38 12.71 4.21 -6.78
CA ARG A 38 12.69 5.46 -7.56
C ARG A 38 14.11 5.77 -7.94
N LEU A 39 14.29 6.38 -9.10
CA LEU A 39 15.59 6.80 -9.61
C LEU A 39 15.45 8.19 -10.19
N ARG A 40 16.51 8.99 -10.05
CA ARG A 40 16.65 10.23 -10.81
C ARG A 40 17.05 9.89 -12.24
N ASP A 41 16.74 10.77 -13.19
CA ASP A 41 16.98 10.51 -14.61
C ASP A 41 18.47 10.32 -14.92
N ASP A 42 19.34 11.04 -14.21
CA ASP A 42 20.81 10.98 -14.33
C ASP A 42 21.45 9.71 -13.78
N VAL A 43 20.67 8.81 -13.16
CA VAL A 43 21.12 7.47 -12.72
C VAL A 43 20.13 6.37 -13.12
N ALA A 44 19.28 6.64 -14.10
CA ALA A 44 18.27 5.69 -14.57
C ALA A 44 18.90 4.43 -15.19
N ASP A 45 20.07 4.58 -15.83
CA ASP A 45 20.88 3.48 -16.40
C ASP A 45 21.41 2.51 -15.33
N LYS A 46 21.43 2.93 -14.05
CA LYS A 46 21.88 2.09 -12.93
C LYS A 46 20.78 1.20 -12.34
N ALA A 47 19.57 1.21 -12.91
CA ALA A 47 18.42 0.47 -12.37
C ALA A 47 18.73 -1.00 -12.11
N GLU A 48 19.40 -1.68 -13.05
CA GLU A 48 19.75 -3.09 -12.93
C GLU A 48 20.74 -3.38 -11.80
N ILE A 49 21.78 -2.57 -11.67
CA ILE A 49 22.80 -2.70 -10.62
C ILE A 49 22.16 -2.50 -9.24
N ILE A 50 21.26 -1.51 -9.14
CA ILE A 50 20.52 -1.23 -7.90
C ILE A 50 19.56 -2.36 -7.57
N ALA A 51 18.83 -2.87 -8.56
CA ALA A 51 17.91 -4.00 -8.37
C ALA A 51 18.63 -5.26 -7.92
N GLU A 52 19.79 -5.55 -8.50
CA GLU A 52 20.66 -6.65 -8.08
C GLU A 52 21.08 -6.52 -6.61
N ALA A 53 21.62 -5.36 -6.24
CA ALA A 53 22.07 -5.09 -4.88
C ALA A 53 20.91 -5.17 -3.87
N ILE A 54 19.69 -4.76 -4.25
CA ILE A 54 18.49 -4.94 -3.42
C ILE A 54 18.20 -6.43 -3.22
N MET A 55 18.23 -7.25 -4.27
CA MET A 55 17.93 -8.68 -4.17
C MET A 55 19.02 -9.44 -3.39
N GLU A 56 20.29 -9.05 -3.52
CA GLU A 56 21.41 -9.58 -2.71
C GLU A 56 21.23 -9.26 -1.22
N THR A 57 20.80 -8.05 -0.88
CA THR A 57 20.63 -7.62 0.52
C THR A 57 19.32 -8.12 1.13
N GLN A 58 18.26 -8.23 0.33
CA GLN A 58 16.91 -8.64 0.72
C GLN A 58 16.50 -9.93 0.00
N SER A 59 16.89 -11.08 0.54
CA SER A 59 16.60 -12.42 -0.02
C SER A 59 15.12 -12.75 -0.25
N ARG A 60 14.20 -12.05 0.44
CA ARG A 60 12.75 -12.17 0.28
C ARG A 60 12.22 -11.46 -0.98
N VAL A 61 12.95 -10.48 -1.51
CA VAL A 61 12.55 -9.77 -2.72
C VAL A 61 12.79 -10.68 -3.91
N LYS A 62 11.73 -10.91 -4.69
CA LYS A 62 11.73 -11.72 -5.92
C LYS A 62 11.51 -10.88 -7.17
N THR A 63 11.04 -9.64 -7.01
CA THR A 63 10.83 -8.69 -8.10
C THR A 63 11.23 -7.29 -7.69
N VAL A 64 11.92 -6.57 -8.58
CA VAL A 64 12.18 -5.14 -8.42
C VAL A 64 11.47 -4.37 -9.54
N LEU A 65 10.68 -3.38 -9.15
CA LEU A 65 9.97 -2.47 -10.03
C LEU A 65 10.50 -1.05 -9.85
N ARG A 66 10.58 -0.28 -10.92
CA ARG A 66 10.89 1.16 -10.91
C ARG A 66 9.59 1.95 -11.06
N GLN A 67 9.34 2.87 -10.13
CA GLN A 67 8.31 3.88 -10.29
C GLN A 67 8.83 4.99 -11.20
N VAL A 68 8.18 5.19 -12.35
CA VAL A 68 8.58 6.16 -13.38
C VAL A 68 7.62 7.34 -13.55
N SER A 69 6.52 7.36 -12.81
CA SER A 69 5.61 8.51 -12.75
C SER A 69 5.28 8.87 -11.31
N PRO A 70 4.88 10.12 -11.03
CA PRO A 70 4.15 10.45 -9.82
C PRO A 70 2.89 9.57 -9.67
N VAL A 71 2.35 9.58 -8.46
CA VAL A 71 0.99 9.05 -8.23
C VAL A 71 0.01 10.04 -8.83
N SER A 72 -0.79 9.59 -9.78
CA SER A 72 -1.69 10.45 -10.55
C SER A 72 -3.06 9.81 -10.74
N ASP A 73 -3.97 10.58 -11.33
CA ASP A 73 -5.32 10.15 -11.74
C ASP A 73 -6.27 9.81 -10.57
N VAL A 74 -7.56 9.62 -10.89
CA VAL A 74 -8.64 9.33 -9.94
C VAL A 74 -8.39 8.06 -9.13
N TYR A 75 -7.68 7.08 -9.71
CA TYR A 75 -7.33 5.81 -9.04
C TYR A 75 -5.99 5.82 -8.32
N ARG A 76 -5.23 6.93 -8.38
CA ARG A 76 -3.93 7.08 -7.70
C ARG A 76 -2.93 6.00 -8.12
N ILE A 77 -3.00 5.53 -9.36
CA ILE A 77 -2.09 4.53 -9.90
C ILE A 77 -0.78 5.21 -10.30
N ARG A 78 0.33 4.50 -10.11
CA ARG A 78 1.67 4.92 -10.55
C ARG A 78 2.14 3.97 -11.66
N ARG A 79 2.83 4.50 -12.67
CA ARG A 79 3.46 3.67 -13.70
C ARG A 79 4.67 2.97 -13.08
N LEU A 80 4.68 1.65 -13.20
CA LEU A 80 5.73 0.77 -12.73
C LEU A 80 6.35 0.04 -13.91
N GLU A 81 7.67 0.07 -13.98
CA GLU A 81 8.45 -0.69 -14.94
C GLU A 81 9.14 -1.84 -14.24
N TRP A 82 9.13 -3.02 -14.84
CA TRP A 82 9.91 -4.14 -14.34
C TRP A 82 11.40 -3.87 -14.57
N VAL A 83 12.21 -4.16 -13.54
CA VAL A 83 13.67 -4.08 -13.64
C VAL A 83 14.25 -5.48 -13.58
N ARG A 84 14.05 -6.22 -12.48
CA ARG A 84 14.70 -7.52 -12.28
C ARG A 84 13.86 -8.52 -11.52
N GLY A 85 14.16 -9.81 -11.73
CA GLY A 85 13.54 -10.94 -11.05
C GLY A 85 12.28 -11.44 -11.75
N GLU A 86 11.33 -11.99 -10.99
CA GLU A 86 10.07 -12.49 -11.53
C GLU A 86 9.26 -11.35 -12.15
N LYS A 87 8.77 -11.52 -13.38
CA LYS A 87 8.00 -10.48 -14.10
C LYS A 87 6.55 -10.44 -13.62
N LYS A 88 6.32 -9.79 -12.47
CA LYS A 88 5.01 -9.66 -11.82
C LYS A 88 4.83 -8.32 -11.11
N THR A 89 3.59 -7.93 -10.86
CA THR A 89 3.22 -6.75 -10.07
C THR A 89 2.28 -7.09 -8.90
N GLU A 90 1.75 -8.31 -8.88
CA GLU A 90 0.92 -8.85 -7.80
C GLU A 90 1.76 -9.47 -6.69
N THR A 91 1.40 -9.21 -5.43
CA THR A 91 2.10 -9.73 -4.26
C THR A 91 1.18 -9.87 -3.05
N LYS A 92 1.68 -10.50 -1.98
CA LYS A 92 1.03 -10.59 -0.66
C LYS A 92 1.88 -9.87 0.37
N TYR A 93 1.31 -8.82 0.96
CA TYR A 93 1.91 -8.04 2.04
C TYR A 93 1.33 -8.45 3.40
N LYS A 94 2.17 -8.50 4.44
CA LYS A 94 1.73 -8.86 5.80
C LYS A 94 1.96 -7.70 6.75
N GLU A 95 0.98 -7.41 7.58
CA GLU A 95 1.04 -6.32 8.55
C GLU A 95 0.07 -6.56 9.71
N PHE A 96 0.53 -6.38 10.96
CA PHE A 96 -0.24 -6.58 12.20
C PHE A 96 -1.10 -7.86 12.22
N GLY A 97 -0.54 -8.98 11.74
CA GLY A 97 -1.26 -10.26 11.69
C GLY A 97 -2.29 -10.38 10.56
N CYS A 98 -2.43 -9.37 9.72
CA CYS A 98 -3.28 -9.37 8.53
C CYS A 98 -2.45 -9.64 7.26
N VAL A 99 -3.11 -10.17 6.23
CA VAL A 99 -2.51 -10.45 4.91
C VAL A 99 -3.28 -9.70 3.83
N PHE A 100 -2.57 -8.98 2.97
CA PHE A 100 -3.14 -8.17 1.90
C PHE A 100 -2.56 -8.58 0.57
N LYS A 101 -3.41 -9.09 -0.32
CA LYS A 101 -3.11 -9.28 -1.73
C LYS A 101 -3.34 -7.96 -2.46
N VAL A 102 -2.41 -7.60 -3.35
CA VAL A 102 -2.49 -6.38 -4.16
C VAL A 102 -1.70 -6.54 -5.45
N ASP A 103 -2.21 -5.98 -6.54
CA ASP A 103 -1.46 -5.70 -7.76
C ASP A 103 -1.06 -4.22 -7.79
N LEU A 104 0.24 -3.97 -7.67
CA LEU A 104 0.82 -2.62 -7.55
C LEU A 104 0.66 -1.79 -8.83
N ALA A 105 0.38 -2.42 -9.97
CA ALA A 105 0.08 -1.73 -11.22
C ALA A 105 -1.40 -1.34 -11.35
N LYS A 106 -2.28 -1.91 -10.52
CA LYS A 106 -3.74 -1.73 -10.64
C LYS A 106 -4.38 -1.02 -9.45
N ALA A 107 -3.73 -1.04 -8.28
CA ALA A 107 -4.22 -0.39 -7.08
C ALA A 107 -3.10 0.30 -6.31
N TYR A 108 -3.40 1.49 -5.77
CA TYR A 108 -2.47 2.20 -4.91
C TYR A 108 -2.21 1.40 -3.62
N PHE A 109 -0.94 1.27 -3.27
CA PHE A 109 -0.53 0.68 -1.99
C PHE A 109 0.78 1.30 -1.50
N SER A 110 0.82 1.62 -0.20
CA SER A 110 2.03 2.02 0.49
C SER A 110 2.14 1.34 1.86
N PRO A 111 3.29 0.71 2.16
CA PRO A 111 3.56 0.17 3.49
C PRO A 111 3.83 1.27 4.53
N ARG A 112 4.13 2.50 4.11
CA ARG A 112 4.55 3.60 4.99
C ARG A 112 3.49 4.02 6.01
N LEU A 113 2.21 3.82 5.69
CA LEU A 113 1.09 4.13 6.58
C LEU A 113 0.80 3.02 7.61
N SER A 114 1.66 2.00 7.71
CA SER A 114 1.49 0.87 8.63
C SER A 114 1.19 1.32 10.06
N ASN A 115 2.08 2.11 10.66
CA ASN A 115 1.92 2.60 12.02
C ASN A 115 0.66 3.46 12.20
N GLU A 116 0.27 4.22 11.18
CA GLU A 116 -0.94 5.04 11.23
C GLU A 116 -2.21 4.17 11.23
N ARG A 117 -2.23 3.10 10.42
CA ARG A 117 -3.36 2.16 10.38
C ARG A 117 -3.63 1.52 11.74
N ILE A 118 -2.60 1.02 12.41
CA ILE A 118 -2.78 0.43 13.76
C ILE A 118 -3.09 1.50 14.80
N ARG A 119 -2.54 2.72 14.67
CA ARG A 119 -2.85 3.83 15.58
C ARG A 119 -4.33 4.21 15.50
N ILE A 120 -4.91 4.26 14.31
CA ILE A 120 -6.34 4.54 14.10
C ILE A 120 -7.20 3.38 14.61
N ALA A 121 -6.83 2.13 14.30
CA ALA A 121 -7.55 0.95 14.81
C ALA A 121 -7.66 0.98 16.35
N ARG A 122 -6.56 1.29 17.05
CA ARG A 122 -6.55 1.38 18.53
C ARG A 122 -7.39 2.53 19.10
N LYS A 123 -7.84 3.49 18.29
CA LYS A 123 -8.71 4.59 18.72
C LYS A 123 -10.20 4.30 18.56
N ILE A 124 -10.55 3.21 17.86
CA ILE A 124 -11.93 2.82 17.63
C ILE A 124 -12.46 2.11 18.87
N LYS A 125 -13.66 2.52 19.29
CA LYS A 125 -14.39 1.85 20.37
C LYS A 125 -15.15 0.65 19.83
N GLU A 126 -15.31 -0.35 20.69
CA GLU A 126 -16.12 -1.53 20.39
C GLU A 126 -17.55 -1.11 20.03
N GLY A 127 -18.08 -1.71 18.97
CA GLY A 127 -19.44 -1.41 18.50
C GLY A 127 -19.59 -0.20 17.57
N GLU A 128 -18.53 0.59 17.29
CA GLU A 128 -18.60 1.70 16.32
C GLU A 128 -18.98 1.19 14.91
N VAL A 129 -19.80 1.96 14.20
CA VAL A 129 -20.03 1.87 12.75
C VAL A 129 -19.10 2.84 12.05
N ILE A 130 -18.28 2.32 11.15
CA ILE A 130 -17.19 3.07 10.52
C ILE A 130 -17.45 3.17 9.02
N VAL A 131 -17.23 4.35 8.45
CA VAL A 131 -17.19 4.57 7.00
C VAL A 131 -15.77 4.95 6.61
N ASN A 132 -15.15 4.15 5.75
CA ASN A 132 -13.87 4.44 5.13
C ASN A 132 -14.09 4.84 3.67
N MET A 133 -13.88 6.11 3.37
CA MET A 133 -14.25 6.72 2.08
C MET A 133 -13.28 6.40 0.95
N PHE A 134 -12.02 6.07 1.27
CA PHE A 134 -10.96 5.83 0.30
C PHE A 134 -10.16 4.58 0.67
N ALA A 135 -10.81 3.43 0.58
CA ALA A 135 -10.37 2.21 1.23
C ALA A 135 -9.17 1.51 0.57
N GLY A 136 -8.93 1.76 -0.72
CA GLY A 136 -8.02 0.99 -1.56
C GLY A 136 -8.33 -0.50 -1.45
N VAL A 137 -7.28 -1.31 -1.23
CA VAL A 137 -7.42 -2.77 -1.03
C VAL A 137 -7.92 -3.17 0.38
N GLY A 138 -8.52 -2.24 1.13
CA GLY A 138 -9.17 -2.49 2.42
C GLY A 138 -8.26 -2.46 3.65
N THR A 139 -7.06 -1.89 3.56
CA THR A 139 -6.03 -2.01 4.62
C THR A 139 -6.47 -1.46 5.98
N TYR A 140 -6.99 -0.24 6.03
CA TYR A 140 -7.55 0.33 7.26
C TYR A 140 -8.70 -0.52 7.78
N SER A 141 -9.69 -0.79 6.93
CA SER A 141 -10.93 -1.47 7.30
C SER A 141 -10.69 -2.86 7.90
N ILE A 142 -9.77 -3.63 7.31
CA ILE A 142 -9.43 -4.98 7.77
C ILE A 142 -8.62 -4.93 9.08
N ILE A 143 -7.64 -4.03 9.20
CA ILE A 143 -6.89 -3.88 10.47
C ILE A 143 -7.84 -3.48 11.59
N ILE A 144 -8.75 -2.53 11.33
CA ILE A 144 -9.78 -2.11 12.26
C ILE A 144 -10.64 -3.29 12.71
N ALA A 145 -11.16 -4.07 11.76
CA ALA A 145 -12.00 -5.23 12.05
C ALA A 145 -11.28 -6.29 12.90
N LYS A 146 -9.97 -6.48 12.68
CA LYS A 146 -9.16 -7.48 13.42
C LYS A 146 -8.77 -7.03 14.82
N HIS A 147 -8.65 -5.73 15.06
CA HIS A 147 -8.04 -5.20 16.29
C HIS A 147 -8.98 -4.39 17.19
N SER A 148 -10.19 -4.06 16.74
CA SER A 148 -11.03 -3.04 17.42
C SER A 148 -12.52 -3.40 17.57
N LYS A 149 -12.94 -4.59 17.11
CA LYS A 149 -14.33 -5.09 17.21
C LYS A 149 -15.42 -4.04 16.87
N PRO A 150 -15.35 -3.37 15.70
CA PRO A 150 -16.42 -2.48 15.27
C PRO A 150 -17.69 -3.31 15.00
N LYS A 151 -18.86 -2.67 15.06
CA LYS A 151 -20.12 -3.29 14.63
C LYS A 151 -20.12 -3.52 13.13
N LYS A 152 -19.67 -2.53 12.36
CA LYS A 152 -19.60 -2.59 10.90
C LYS A 152 -18.54 -1.64 10.36
N VAL A 153 -17.91 -2.02 9.25
CA VAL A 153 -17.02 -1.13 8.48
C VAL A 153 -17.45 -1.11 7.03
N TYR A 154 -18.04 -0.01 6.59
CA TYR A 154 -18.34 0.25 5.18
C TYR A 154 -17.09 0.81 4.51
N SER A 155 -16.61 0.13 3.48
CA SER A 155 -15.28 0.32 2.92
C SER A 155 -15.39 0.62 1.44
N ILE A 156 -15.32 1.91 1.10
CA ILE A 156 -15.67 2.44 -0.21
C ILE A 156 -14.40 2.74 -0.99
N ASP A 157 -14.37 2.36 -2.25
CA ASP A 157 -13.34 2.82 -3.18
C ASP A 157 -13.92 2.92 -4.60
N ILE A 158 -13.42 3.89 -5.38
CA ILE A 158 -13.87 4.12 -6.75
C ILE A 158 -13.13 3.22 -7.75
N ASN A 159 -11.96 2.67 -7.38
CA ASN A 159 -11.19 1.78 -8.25
C ASN A 159 -11.73 0.34 -8.18
N PRO A 160 -12.29 -0.21 -9.28
CA PRO A 160 -12.85 -1.56 -9.30
C PRO A 160 -11.82 -2.65 -9.00
N GLU A 161 -10.56 -2.49 -9.42
CA GLU A 161 -9.51 -3.45 -9.11
C GLU A 161 -9.14 -3.41 -7.61
N ALA A 162 -9.12 -2.23 -7.00
CA ALA A 162 -8.88 -2.10 -5.57
C ALA A 162 -9.99 -2.80 -4.76
N VAL A 163 -11.25 -2.62 -5.15
CA VAL A 163 -12.40 -3.30 -4.53
C VAL A 163 -12.32 -4.82 -4.71
N ARG A 164 -11.97 -5.31 -5.91
CA ARG A 164 -11.77 -6.74 -6.17
C ARG A 164 -10.68 -7.37 -5.29
N TYR A 165 -9.58 -6.65 -5.05
CA TYR A 165 -8.57 -7.09 -4.08
C TYR A 165 -9.05 -6.97 -2.64
N MET A 166 -9.83 -5.94 -2.31
CA MET A 166 -10.42 -5.77 -0.99
C MET A 166 -11.35 -6.93 -0.62
N GLU A 167 -12.22 -7.38 -1.53
CA GLU A 167 -13.07 -8.57 -1.34
C GLU A 167 -12.24 -9.84 -1.02
N GLN A 168 -11.19 -10.08 -1.80
CA GLN A 168 -10.25 -11.17 -1.54
C GLN A 168 -9.58 -11.02 -0.18
N ASN A 169 -9.15 -9.81 0.18
CA ASN A 169 -8.49 -9.53 1.45
C ASN A 169 -9.44 -9.70 2.64
N ILE A 170 -10.71 -9.31 2.50
CA ILE A 170 -11.74 -9.55 3.51
C ILE A 170 -11.88 -11.05 3.76
N ALA A 171 -11.93 -11.86 2.70
CA ALA A 171 -12.00 -13.31 2.80
C ALA A 171 -10.75 -13.93 3.43
N ILE A 172 -9.55 -13.52 2.99
CA ILE A 172 -8.25 -13.99 3.51
C ILE A 172 -8.14 -13.73 5.02
N ASN A 173 -8.62 -12.58 5.50
CA ASN A 173 -8.52 -12.19 6.91
C ASN A 173 -9.72 -12.63 7.76
N LYS A 174 -10.72 -13.28 7.15
CA LYS A 174 -11.93 -13.79 7.80
C LYS A 174 -12.77 -12.70 8.47
N VAL A 175 -13.01 -11.59 7.76
CA VAL A 175 -13.77 -10.42 8.27
C VAL A 175 -15.02 -10.08 7.45
N GLN A 176 -15.56 -11.03 6.68
CA GLN A 176 -16.75 -10.88 5.81
C GLN A 176 -17.98 -10.37 6.56
N GLY A 177 -18.17 -10.76 7.83
CA GLY A 177 -19.31 -10.32 8.64
C GLY A 177 -19.22 -8.84 9.05
N ILE A 178 -18.02 -8.27 9.08
CA ILE A 178 -17.74 -6.95 9.65
C ILE A 178 -17.49 -5.91 8.55
N VAL A 179 -16.60 -6.22 7.60
CA VAL A 179 -16.20 -5.30 6.54
C VAL A 179 -17.06 -5.51 5.29
N VAL A 180 -17.69 -4.44 4.81
CA VAL A 180 -18.48 -4.43 3.58
C VAL A 180 -17.74 -3.61 2.52
N PRO A 181 -17.24 -4.25 1.45
CA PRO A 181 -16.64 -3.54 0.33
C PRO A 181 -17.74 -2.91 -0.52
N ILE A 182 -17.51 -1.68 -1.00
CA ILE A 182 -18.46 -0.96 -1.86
C ILE A 182 -17.66 -0.30 -2.99
N LEU A 183 -18.03 -0.62 -4.23
CA LEU A 183 -17.52 0.08 -5.40
C LEU A 183 -18.37 1.32 -5.67
N GLY A 184 -17.74 2.49 -5.69
CA GLY A 184 -18.39 3.73 -6.05
C GLY A 184 -17.66 4.97 -5.54
N ASP A 185 -18.16 6.14 -5.93
CA ASP A 185 -17.75 7.39 -5.32
C ASP A 185 -18.28 7.48 -3.88
N ALA A 186 -17.44 7.93 -2.96
CA ALA A 186 -17.75 7.95 -1.54
C ALA A 186 -18.93 8.89 -1.21
N ARG A 187 -19.05 10.05 -1.88
CA ARG A 187 -20.16 10.99 -1.67
C ARG A 187 -21.45 10.32 -2.09
N GLU A 188 -21.50 9.78 -3.30
CA GLU A 188 -22.71 9.14 -3.82
C GLU A 188 -23.17 7.95 -2.96
N VAL A 189 -22.24 7.09 -2.56
CA VAL A 189 -22.54 5.92 -1.74
C VAL A 189 -23.07 6.35 -0.37
N ILE A 190 -22.46 7.36 0.25
CA ILE A 190 -22.90 7.87 1.55
C ILE A 190 -24.28 8.48 1.43
N GLU A 191 -24.51 9.32 0.41
CA GLU A 191 -25.78 10.01 0.23
C GLU A 191 -26.96 9.06 0.04
N LYS A 192 -26.75 7.99 -0.73
CA LYS A 192 -27.79 7.01 -1.07
C LYS A 192 -28.04 6.02 0.06
N ASN A 193 -26.98 5.55 0.73
CA ASN A 193 -27.05 4.33 1.53
C ASN A 193 -26.59 4.46 2.98
N LEU A 194 -25.79 5.48 3.34
CA LEU A 194 -25.10 5.54 4.65
C LEU A 194 -25.31 6.84 5.42
N LYS A 195 -26.22 7.72 4.99
CA LYS A 195 -26.53 8.98 5.71
C LYS A 195 -26.86 8.70 7.18
N ARG A 196 -26.18 9.40 8.09
CA ARG A 196 -26.36 9.35 9.56
C ARG A 196 -26.16 7.96 10.19
N GLN A 197 -25.40 7.07 9.53
CA GLN A 197 -25.12 5.72 10.06
C GLN A 197 -23.74 5.58 10.71
N ALA A 198 -22.82 6.52 10.47
CA ALA A 198 -21.42 6.39 10.90
C ALA A 198 -21.16 7.05 12.26
N ASP A 199 -20.52 6.33 13.17
CA ASP A 199 -19.92 6.87 14.38
C ASP A 199 -18.53 7.48 14.09
N ARG A 200 -17.86 6.98 13.05
CA ARG A 200 -16.55 7.46 12.62
C ARG A 200 -16.38 7.41 11.10
N ILE A 201 -15.78 8.46 10.56
CA ILE A 201 -15.42 8.57 9.14
C ILE A 201 -13.89 8.57 9.01
N LEU A 202 -13.37 7.80 8.05
CA LEU A 202 -11.97 7.81 7.63
C LEU A 202 -11.87 8.37 6.22
N MET A 203 -11.03 9.41 6.05
CA MET A 203 -10.71 10.02 4.77
C MET A 203 -9.19 9.94 4.51
N PRO A 204 -8.60 8.74 4.29
CA PRO A 204 -7.16 8.58 4.11
C PRO A 204 -6.67 9.01 2.71
N LEU A 205 -7.23 10.09 2.16
CA LEU A 205 -6.83 10.76 0.92
C LEU A 205 -6.75 12.28 1.16
N PRO A 206 -5.66 12.78 1.79
CA PRO A 206 -5.56 14.18 2.19
C PRO A 206 -5.76 15.18 1.05
N GLU A 207 -5.30 14.85 -0.15
CA GLU A 207 -5.39 15.70 -1.35
C GLU A 207 -6.84 16.00 -1.77
N LYS A 208 -7.79 15.11 -1.47
CA LYS A 208 -9.21 15.28 -1.80
C LYS A 208 -10.12 15.41 -0.58
N ALA A 209 -9.62 15.18 0.63
CA ALA A 209 -10.47 15.09 1.82
C ALA A 209 -11.34 16.35 2.04
N LEU A 210 -10.82 17.54 1.74
CA LEU A 210 -11.56 18.80 1.86
C LEU A 210 -12.76 18.88 0.92
N GLU A 211 -12.68 18.24 -0.25
CA GLU A 211 -13.76 18.22 -1.25
C GLU A 211 -14.94 17.34 -0.83
N TYR A 212 -14.81 16.52 0.23
CA TYR A 212 -15.82 15.55 0.69
C TYR A 212 -16.35 15.87 2.11
N LEU A 213 -16.19 17.12 2.58
CA LEU A 213 -16.60 17.54 3.94
C LEU A 213 -18.06 17.99 4.06
N ASP A 214 -18.77 18.13 2.95
CA ASP A 214 -20.15 18.62 2.85
C ASP A 214 -21.23 17.60 3.26
#